data_AF-A0A7T5CGX4-F1
#
_entry.id   AF-A0A7T5CGX4-F1
#
_cell.length_a   1.000
_cell.length_b   1.000
_cell.length_c   1.000
_cell.angle_alpha   90.00
_cell.angle_beta   90.00
_cell.angle_gamma   90.00
#
_symmetry.space_group_name_H-M   'P 1'
#
loop_
_entity.id
_entity.type
_entity.pdbx_description
1 polymer ?
#
loop_
_entity_poly.entity_id
_entity_poly.type
_entity_poly.pdbx_seq_one_letter_code
_entity_poly.pdbx_strand_id
1 'polypeptide(L)'
;MPQTVTQNIDSPITHNLHCINCNYNLRTLTSTQSCPECDHPIQDTLKQPYLCFAPLPYLKSLRFFLLNILIAPLLIFSLETAQGIFFINISPQNIQTMMPWITTFLYAYIPLQSYLVLFVIYASKKHPYRPIKPKLVLTLHITAITSIIMTGLQISFFSHPHEPFYIYLATIHGFIQYTSIYLTYILFFLFLTTFSLGYKSSKHITPIRYLALALTLCVAIFIPIHFIAKLFYSLYVYKYNSGYLTTFNPHRLLTFIRQYSHYTFYFIDITLIGSALLYTFLFRRNITKLINSHNQTS
;
A
#
# COMPACT_ATOMS: atom_id res chain seq x y z
N MET A 1 -2.84 25.03 -14.35
CA MET A 1 -4.03 24.25 -14.75
C MET A 1 -3.66 23.50 -16.03
N PRO A 2 -3.90 22.19 -16.13
CA PRO A 2 -3.74 21.50 -17.41
C PRO A 2 -4.70 22.16 -18.39
N GLN A 3 -4.20 22.59 -19.55
CA GLN A 3 -5.09 22.93 -20.65
C GLN A 3 -5.83 21.64 -20.99
N THR A 4 -7.11 21.58 -20.65
CA THR A 4 -8.02 20.59 -21.21
C THR A 4 -7.98 20.89 -22.70
N VAL A 5 -7.17 20.14 -23.44
CA VAL A 5 -7.17 20.23 -24.89
C VAL A 5 -8.59 19.82 -25.26
N THR A 6 -9.45 20.80 -25.54
CA THR A 6 -10.72 20.61 -26.20
C THR A 6 -10.38 20.17 -27.62
N GLN A 7 -9.96 18.91 -27.74
CA GLN A 7 -9.88 18.25 -29.03
C GLN A 7 -11.28 18.36 -29.62
N ASN A 8 -11.37 19.04 -30.77
CA ASN A 8 -12.60 19.18 -31.50
C ASN A 8 -13.12 17.75 -31.76
N ILE A 9 -14.29 17.42 -31.21
CA ILE A 9 -14.79 16.04 -31.07
C ILE A 9 -14.85 15.30 -32.43
N ASP A 10 -14.96 16.08 -33.52
CA ASP A 10 -15.07 15.59 -34.88
C ASP A 10 -13.74 15.60 -35.67
N SER A 11 -12.64 16.06 -35.07
CA SER A 11 -11.33 16.01 -35.74
C SER A 11 -10.77 14.58 -35.72
N PRO A 12 -10.31 14.06 -36.86
CA PRO A 12 -9.73 12.73 -36.92
C PRO A 12 -8.44 12.67 -36.08
N ILE A 13 -8.23 11.53 -35.41
CA ILE A 13 -7.04 11.30 -34.60
C ILE A 13 -5.82 11.28 -35.52
N THR A 14 -4.96 12.29 -35.41
CA THR A 14 -3.82 12.48 -36.32
C THR A 14 -2.58 11.67 -35.96
N HIS A 15 -2.51 11.16 -34.72
CA HIS A 15 -1.39 10.37 -34.19
C HIS A 15 -1.77 8.89 -34.08
N ASN A 16 -0.78 8.02 -33.85
CA ASN A 16 -1.06 6.61 -33.58
C ASN A 16 -1.71 6.48 -32.20
N LEU A 17 -2.95 6.00 -32.16
CA LEU A 17 -3.69 5.73 -30.94
C LEU A 17 -4.20 4.29 -31.02
N HIS A 18 -3.74 3.40 -30.15
CA HIS A 18 -4.18 2.02 -30.18
C HIS A 18 -5.42 1.81 -29.30
N CYS A 19 -6.42 1.11 -29.83
CA CYS A 19 -7.63 0.72 -29.10
C CYS A 19 -7.25 -0.05 -27.84
N ILE A 20 -7.84 0.32 -26.70
CA ILE A 20 -7.61 -0.35 -25.42
C ILE A 20 -7.94 -1.85 -25.43
N ASN A 21 -8.96 -2.27 -26.20
CA ASN A 21 -9.49 -3.63 -26.14
C ASN A 21 -8.71 -4.59 -27.06
N CYS A 22 -8.50 -4.20 -28.32
CA CYS A 22 -7.90 -5.07 -29.34
C CYS A 22 -6.54 -4.58 -29.88
N ASN A 23 -6.05 -3.41 -29.44
CA ASN A 23 -4.80 -2.79 -29.88
C ASN A 23 -4.76 -2.33 -31.36
N TYR A 24 -5.90 -2.31 -32.08
CA TYR A 24 -6.02 -1.73 -33.42
C TYR A 24 -5.67 -0.23 -33.43
N ASN A 25 -4.98 0.25 -34.47
CA ASN A 25 -4.61 1.67 -34.57
C ASN A 25 -5.80 2.52 -35.05
N LEU A 26 -6.29 3.39 -34.17
CA LEU A 26 -7.43 4.29 -34.34
C LEU A 26 -7.06 5.61 -35.03
N ARG A 27 -5.85 5.74 -35.57
CA ARG A 27 -5.46 6.89 -36.39
C ARG A 27 -6.48 7.06 -37.51
N THR A 28 -6.79 8.32 -37.87
CA THR A 28 -7.79 8.75 -38.86
C THR A 28 -9.26 8.60 -38.45
N LEU A 29 -9.57 7.87 -37.38
CA LEU A 29 -10.92 7.78 -36.84
C LEU A 29 -11.24 9.01 -35.98
N THR A 30 -12.52 9.36 -35.88
CA THR A 30 -12.98 10.44 -35.00
C THR A 30 -13.22 9.92 -33.59
N SER A 31 -13.28 10.82 -32.60
CA SER A 31 -13.46 10.42 -31.19
C SER A 31 -14.81 9.79 -30.87
N THR A 32 -15.80 9.99 -31.75
CA THR A 32 -17.19 9.50 -31.64
C THR A 32 -17.39 8.11 -32.22
N GLN A 33 -16.44 7.61 -33.01
CA GLN A 33 -16.52 6.30 -33.64
C GLN A 33 -16.19 5.15 -32.67
N SER A 34 -16.54 3.93 -33.07
CA SER A 34 -16.10 2.69 -32.45
C SER A 34 -14.87 2.13 -33.16
N CYS A 35 -14.08 1.33 -32.44
CA CYS A 35 -12.96 0.59 -33.01
C CYS A 35 -13.47 -0.45 -34.04
N PRO A 36 -13.01 -0.45 -35.29
CA PRO A 36 -13.54 -1.33 -36.34
C PRO A 36 -13.31 -2.83 -36.08
N GLU A 37 -12.27 -3.19 -35.32
CA GLU A 37 -11.95 -4.59 -35.01
C GLU A 37 -12.78 -5.20 -33.87
N CYS A 38 -13.25 -4.39 -32.91
CA CYS A 38 -13.83 -4.92 -31.67
C CYS A 38 -15.06 -4.14 -31.18
N ASP A 39 -15.50 -3.17 -31.96
CA ASP A 39 -16.62 -2.26 -31.69
C ASP A 39 -16.53 -1.48 -30.36
N HIS A 40 -15.34 -1.43 -29.75
CA HIS A 40 -15.14 -0.70 -28.50
C HIS A 40 -15.13 0.82 -28.76
N PRO A 41 -15.88 1.64 -27.98
CA PRO A 41 -15.93 3.09 -28.18
C PRO A 41 -14.55 3.75 -28.11
N ILE A 42 -14.19 4.54 -29.12
CA ILE A 42 -12.88 5.24 -29.17
C ILE A 42 -12.75 6.24 -28.04
N GLN A 43 -13.87 6.87 -27.65
CA GLN A 43 -13.91 7.81 -26.55
C GLN A 43 -13.35 7.21 -25.25
N ASP A 44 -13.53 5.92 -25.00
CA ASP A 44 -13.01 5.25 -23.80
C ASP A 44 -11.50 4.98 -23.90
N THR A 45 -10.99 4.80 -25.12
CA THR A 45 -9.56 4.75 -25.38
C THR A 45 -8.91 6.12 -25.20
N LEU A 46 -9.55 7.19 -25.68
CA LEU A 46 -9.09 8.58 -25.51
C LEU A 46 -9.13 9.04 -24.05
N LYS A 47 -10.06 8.50 -23.25
CA LYS A 47 -10.12 8.74 -21.80
C LYS A 47 -8.99 8.04 -21.03
N GLN A 48 -8.23 7.11 -21.63
CA GLN A 48 -7.16 6.44 -20.91
C GLN A 48 -5.95 7.36 -20.69
N PRO A 49 -5.37 7.38 -19.48
CA PRO A 49 -4.14 8.11 -19.20
C PRO A 49 -2.94 7.35 -19.74
N TYR A 50 -2.75 7.35 -21.06
CA TYR A 50 -1.52 6.89 -21.68
C TYR A 50 -0.40 7.86 -21.34
N LEU A 51 0.54 7.40 -20.52
CA LEU A 51 1.64 8.24 -20.05
C LEU A 51 2.55 8.74 -21.20
N CYS A 52 2.63 8.01 -22.32
CA CYS A 52 3.44 8.44 -23.47
C CYS A 52 3.01 9.77 -24.08
N PHE A 53 1.72 10.07 -24.00
CA PHE A 53 1.15 11.33 -24.49
C PHE A 53 0.99 12.37 -23.38
N ALA A 54 1.35 12.04 -22.14
CA ALA A 54 1.25 12.97 -21.03
C ALA A 54 2.34 14.06 -21.13
N PRO A 55 2.01 15.31 -20.74
CA PRO A 55 2.97 16.41 -20.84
C PRO A 55 4.17 16.19 -19.92
N LEU A 56 5.36 16.63 -20.36
CA LEU A 56 6.63 16.42 -19.64
C LEU A 56 6.60 16.87 -18.16
N PRO A 57 6.04 18.05 -17.79
CA PRO A 57 5.91 18.44 -16.38
C PRO A 57 5.11 17.44 -15.54
N TYR A 58 4.07 16.84 -16.11
CA TYR A 58 3.27 15.82 -15.45
C TYR A 58 4.09 14.55 -15.20
N LEU A 59 4.84 14.07 -16.20
CA LEU A 59 5.70 12.89 -16.04
C LEU A 59 6.77 13.10 -14.97
N LYS A 60 7.39 14.28 -14.90
CA LYS A 60 8.35 14.63 -13.84
C LYS A 60 7.69 14.61 -12.46
N SER A 61 6.49 15.17 -12.34
CA SER A 61 5.71 15.14 -11.09
C SER A 61 5.33 13.72 -10.68
N LEU A 62 4.87 12.88 -11.61
CA LEU A 62 4.54 11.48 -11.36
C LEU A 62 5.77 10.67 -10.95
N ARG A 63 6.93 10.90 -11.58
CA ARG A 63 8.20 10.25 -11.19
C ARG A 63 8.60 10.61 -9.75
N PHE A 64 8.46 11.88 -9.36
CA PHE A 64 8.72 12.32 -7.99
C PHE A 64 7.72 11.71 -7.00
N PHE A 65 6.44 11.63 -7.39
CA PHE A 65 5.41 10.97 -6.61
C PHE A 65 5.75 9.51 -6.30
N LEU A 66 6.09 8.73 -7.33
CA LEU A 66 6.50 7.33 -7.16
C LEU A 66 7.74 7.16 -6.31
N LEU A 67 8.67 8.13 -6.33
CA LEU A 67 9.86 8.08 -5.49
C LEU A 67 9.51 8.19 -4.00
N ASN A 68 8.64 9.13 -3.63
CA ASN A 68 8.24 9.31 -2.24
C ASN A 68 7.49 8.09 -1.70
N ILE A 69 6.66 7.45 -2.54
CA ILE A 69 5.98 6.20 -2.18
C ILE A 69 6.93 5.00 -2.20
N LEU A 70 8.07 5.07 -2.88
CA LEU A 70 9.08 4.03 -2.72
C LEU A 70 9.78 4.20 -1.36
N ILE A 71 10.17 5.42 -1.01
CA ILE A 71 10.97 5.73 0.17
C ILE A 71 10.19 5.49 1.46
N ALA A 72 8.97 6.02 1.58
CA ALA A 72 8.23 5.95 2.85
C ALA A 72 7.91 4.50 3.27
N PRO A 73 7.25 3.68 2.44
CA PRO A 73 7.17 2.23 2.55
C PRO A 73 8.47 1.49 2.86
N LEU A 74 9.57 1.81 2.17
CA LEU A 74 10.85 1.15 2.42
C LEU A 74 11.36 1.46 3.83
N LEU A 75 11.21 2.71 4.30
CA LEU A 75 11.56 3.11 5.66
C LEU A 75 10.64 2.44 6.69
N ILE A 76 9.32 2.41 6.44
CA ILE A 76 8.34 1.70 7.29
C ILE A 76 8.75 0.23 7.45
N PHE A 77 8.97 -0.44 6.32
CA PHE A 77 9.34 -1.84 6.29
C PHE A 77 10.70 -2.12 6.96
N SER A 78 11.66 -1.22 6.79
CA SER A 78 12.97 -1.33 7.45
C SER A 78 12.85 -1.19 8.97
N LEU A 79 12.00 -0.26 9.45
CA LEU A 79 11.73 -0.09 10.88
C LEU A 79 11.02 -1.31 11.47
N GLU A 80 10.01 -1.85 10.79
CA GLU A 80 9.29 -3.08 11.19
C GLU A 80 10.21 -4.31 11.24
N THR A 81 11.12 -4.41 10.26
CA THR A 81 12.11 -5.49 10.22
C THR A 81 13.12 -5.36 11.36
N ALA A 82 13.62 -4.15 11.61
CA ALA A 82 14.51 -3.86 12.74
C ALA A 82 13.82 -4.18 14.07
N GLN A 83 12.57 -3.76 14.25
CA GLN A 83 11.76 -4.06 15.43
C GLN A 83 11.56 -5.57 15.60
N GLY A 84 11.26 -6.30 14.52
CA GLY A 84 11.11 -7.77 14.54
C GLY A 84 12.39 -8.51 14.93
N ILE A 85 13.52 -8.16 14.30
CA ILE A 85 14.85 -8.70 14.64
C ILE A 85 15.17 -8.42 16.11
N PHE A 86 14.88 -7.20 16.57
CA PHE A 86 15.09 -6.82 17.95
C PHE A 86 14.25 -7.68 18.90
N PHE A 87 12.96 -7.87 18.62
CA PHE A 87 12.08 -8.74 19.43
C PHE A 87 12.52 -10.20 19.49
N ILE A 88 13.04 -10.77 18.40
CA ILE A 88 13.50 -12.16 18.38
C ILE A 88 14.72 -12.38 19.29
N ASN A 89 15.58 -11.37 19.41
CA ASN A 89 16.83 -11.48 20.17
C ASN A 89 16.69 -11.11 21.65
N ILE A 90 15.52 -10.66 22.11
CA ILE A 90 15.31 -10.23 23.49
C ILE A 90 15.02 -11.42 24.39
N SER A 91 15.86 -11.61 25.42
CA SER A 91 15.52 -12.48 26.55
C SER A 91 14.37 -11.85 27.35
N PRO A 92 13.46 -12.66 27.95
CA PRO A 92 12.35 -12.13 28.76
C PRO A 92 12.80 -11.20 29.90
N GLN A 93 14.02 -11.40 30.41
CA GLN A 93 14.62 -10.62 31.49
C GLN A 93 14.95 -9.17 31.07
N ASN A 94 15.17 -8.94 29.77
CA ASN A 94 15.60 -7.64 29.25
C ASN A 94 14.44 -6.74 28.80
N ILE A 95 13.18 -7.20 28.88
CA ILE A 95 12.01 -6.45 28.35
C ILE A 95 11.95 -5.01 28.86
N GLN A 96 12.21 -4.77 30.16
CA GLN A 96 12.17 -3.42 30.74
C GLN A 96 13.20 -2.47 30.12
N THR A 97 14.43 -2.95 29.88
CA THR A 97 15.49 -2.14 29.25
C THR A 97 15.19 -1.80 27.78
N MET A 98 14.29 -2.55 27.15
CA MET A 98 13.97 -2.46 25.73
C MET A 98 12.73 -1.59 25.46
N MET A 99 11.94 -1.31 26.49
CA MET A 99 10.75 -0.45 26.39
C MET A 99 10.99 0.91 25.72
N PRO A 100 12.10 1.65 26.00
CA PRO A 100 12.41 2.90 25.32
C PRO A 100 12.63 2.75 23.80
N TRP A 101 13.16 1.61 23.37
CA TRP A 101 13.38 1.34 21.95
C TRP A 101 12.05 1.08 21.25
N ILE A 102 11.17 0.29 21.86
CA ILE A 102 9.83 0.01 21.34
C ILE A 102 9.03 1.32 21.18
N THR A 103 9.06 2.20 22.17
CA THR A 103 8.41 3.51 22.06
C THR A 103 9.04 4.36 20.96
N THR A 104 10.38 4.38 20.86
CA THR A 104 11.08 5.12 19.79
C THR A 104 10.66 4.64 18.40
N PHE A 105 10.56 3.33 18.17
CA PHE A 105 10.07 2.78 16.90
C PHE A 105 8.63 3.20 16.63
N LEU A 106 7.74 3.13 17.63
CA LEU A 106 6.35 3.59 17.50
C LEU A 106 6.29 5.10 17.14
N TYR A 107 7.10 5.94 17.78
CA TYR A 107 7.16 7.37 17.48
C TYR A 107 7.70 7.69 16.09
N ALA A 108 8.65 6.90 15.57
CA ALA A 108 9.14 7.04 14.20
C ALA A 108 8.10 6.57 13.17
N TYR A 109 7.30 5.57 13.53
CA TYR A 109 6.33 4.94 12.65
C TYR A 109 5.15 5.85 12.28
N ILE A 110 4.53 6.48 13.29
CA ILE A 110 3.33 7.33 13.14
C ILE A 110 3.51 8.45 12.09
N PRO A 111 4.55 9.30 12.15
CA PRO A 111 4.69 10.40 11.20
C PRO A 111 4.92 9.88 9.79
N LEU A 112 5.58 8.74 9.63
CA LEU A 112 5.86 8.15 8.33
C LEU A 112 4.60 7.55 7.69
N GLN A 113 3.77 6.86 8.47
CA GLN A 113 2.45 6.39 8.00
C GLN A 113 1.53 7.57 7.68
N SER A 114 1.49 8.58 8.55
CA SER A 114 0.67 9.78 8.36
C SER A 114 1.09 10.54 7.11
N TYR A 115 2.40 10.69 6.90
CA TYR A 115 2.98 11.26 5.68
C TYR A 115 2.53 10.48 4.45
N LEU A 116 2.63 9.14 4.46
CA LEU A 116 2.24 8.31 3.33
C LEU A 116 0.76 8.50 2.96
N VAL A 117 -0.12 8.48 3.96
CA VAL A 117 -1.57 8.65 3.73
C VAL A 117 -1.88 10.03 3.19
N LEU A 118 -1.38 11.10 3.84
CA LEU A 118 -1.59 12.47 3.39
C LEU A 118 -1.02 12.70 1.98
N PHE A 119 0.11 12.08 1.67
CA PHE A 119 0.74 12.16 0.36
C PHE A 119 -0.09 11.48 -0.73
N VAL A 120 -0.62 10.28 -0.48
CA VAL A 120 -1.53 9.59 -1.39
C VAL A 120 -2.80 10.40 -1.62
N ILE A 121 -3.38 10.98 -0.57
CA ILE A 121 -4.55 11.86 -0.67
C ILE A 121 -4.24 13.10 -1.50
N TYR A 122 -3.15 13.78 -1.19
CA TYR A 122 -2.72 14.99 -1.91
C TYR A 122 -2.56 14.71 -3.40
N ALA A 123 -1.87 13.63 -3.74
CA ALA A 123 -1.67 13.24 -5.13
C ALA A 123 -2.97 12.87 -5.82
N SER A 124 -3.87 12.16 -5.12
CA SER A 124 -5.17 11.80 -5.67
C SER A 124 -6.01 13.02 -6.09
N LYS A 125 -5.92 14.13 -5.33
CA LYS A 125 -6.59 15.39 -5.65
C LYS A 125 -5.92 16.12 -6.81
N LYS A 126 -4.59 16.03 -6.93
CA LYS A 126 -3.84 16.73 -7.98
C LYS A 126 -3.84 16.04 -9.34
N HIS A 127 -4.24 14.77 -9.44
CA HIS A 127 -4.22 14.03 -10.70
C HIS A 127 -5.56 14.15 -11.46
N PRO A 128 -5.62 14.92 -12.57
CA PRO A 128 -6.88 15.22 -13.26
C PRO A 128 -7.47 14.02 -14.03
N TYR A 129 -6.64 13.03 -14.37
CA TYR A 129 -7.03 11.96 -15.29
C TYR A 129 -7.80 10.79 -14.62
N ARG A 130 -7.73 10.66 -13.29
CA ARG A 130 -8.51 9.66 -12.55
C ARG A 130 -8.53 9.98 -11.06
N PRO A 131 -9.50 10.77 -10.57
CA PRO A 131 -9.63 11.00 -9.14
C PRO A 131 -9.89 9.66 -8.44
N ILE A 132 -9.19 9.41 -7.32
CA ILE A 132 -9.53 8.29 -6.44
C ILE A 132 -10.98 8.48 -5.98
N LYS A 133 -11.77 7.40 -6.00
CA LYS A 133 -13.18 7.46 -5.58
C LYS A 133 -13.28 8.11 -4.19
N PRO A 134 -14.18 9.09 -3.98
CA PRO A 134 -14.24 9.87 -2.73
C PRO A 134 -14.49 8.98 -1.50
N LYS A 135 -15.31 7.92 -1.64
CA LYS A 135 -15.53 6.93 -0.57
C LYS A 135 -14.22 6.29 -0.08
N LEU A 136 -13.30 6.03 -1.01
CA LEU A 136 -12.04 5.39 -0.72
C LEU A 136 -11.05 6.34 -0.06
N VAL A 137 -11.03 7.61 -0.50
CA VAL A 137 -10.30 8.69 0.16
C VAL A 137 -10.78 8.84 1.60
N LEU A 138 -12.09 8.79 1.85
CA LEU A 138 -12.67 8.82 3.19
C LEU A 138 -12.20 7.63 4.04
N THR A 139 -12.22 6.41 3.49
CA THR A 139 -11.69 5.22 4.20
C THR A 139 -10.23 5.39 4.61
N LEU A 140 -9.38 5.95 3.75
CA LEU A 140 -7.98 6.25 4.09
C LEU A 140 -7.84 7.29 5.21
N HIS A 141 -8.66 8.34 5.20
CA HIS A 141 -8.64 9.33 6.29
C HIS A 141 -9.06 8.72 7.61
N ILE A 142 -10.17 7.96 7.62
CA ILE A 142 -10.68 7.32 8.82
C ILE A 142 -9.62 6.38 9.38
N THR A 143 -9.05 5.49 8.55
CA THR A 143 -8.02 4.54 8.99
C THR A 143 -6.75 5.21 9.51
N ALA A 144 -6.30 6.31 8.90
CA ALA A 144 -5.17 7.08 9.41
C ALA A 144 -5.46 7.76 10.75
N ILE A 145 -6.61 8.43 10.87
CA ILE A 145 -7.03 9.10 12.11
C ILE A 145 -7.18 8.07 13.24
N THR A 146 -7.83 6.93 12.96
CA THR A 146 -7.97 5.84 13.94
C THR A 146 -6.59 5.31 14.35
N SER A 147 -5.64 5.14 13.42
CA SER A 147 -4.26 4.73 13.75
C SER A 147 -3.58 5.73 14.71
N ILE A 148 -3.70 7.03 14.43
CA ILE A 148 -3.13 8.09 15.28
C ILE A 148 -3.74 8.06 16.69
N ILE A 149 -5.08 8.01 16.78
CA ILE A 149 -5.80 7.97 18.08
C ILE A 149 -5.40 6.73 18.87
N MET A 150 -5.42 5.56 18.24
CA MET A 150 -5.10 4.30 18.90
C MET A 150 -3.63 4.25 19.35
N THR A 151 -2.72 4.89 18.61
CA THR A 151 -1.33 5.00 19.05
C THR A 151 -1.18 5.92 20.24
N GLY A 152 -1.89 7.05 20.26
CA GLY A 152 -1.96 7.94 21.42
C GLY A 152 -2.46 7.21 22.66
N LEU A 153 -3.54 6.44 22.53
CA LEU A 153 -4.05 5.59 23.61
C LEU A 153 -3.00 4.57 24.07
N GLN A 154 -2.36 3.85 23.14
CA GLN A 154 -1.34 2.85 23.49
C GLN A 154 -0.17 3.46 24.28
N ILE A 155 0.27 4.67 23.92
CA ILE A 155 1.31 5.41 24.63
C ILE A 155 0.84 5.75 26.07
N SER A 156 -0.40 6.19 26.24
CA SER A 156 -0.95 6.52 27.56
C SER A 156 -1.01 5.32 28.51
N PHE A 157 -1.24 4.11 27.99
CA PHE A 157 -1.29 2.88 28.80
C PHE A 157 0.05 2.15 28.90
N PHE A 158 1.13 2.72 28.34
CA PHE A 158 2.43 2.07 28.28
C PHE A 158 3.09 1.86 29.66
N SER A 159 2.67 2.63 30.67
CA SER A 159 3.11 2.46 32.07
C SER A 159 2.54 1.20 32.74
N HIS A 160 1.51 0.56 32.15
CA HIS A 160 0.82 -0.60 32.73
C HIS A 160 0.81 -1.80 31.77
N PRO A 161 1.97 -2.30 31.31
CA PRO A 161 2.06 -3.31 30.25
C PRO A 161 1.48 -4.67 30.65
N HIS A 162 1.28 -4.90 31.95
CA HIS A 162 0.74 -6.15 32.49
C HIS A 162 -0.77 -6.14 32.66
N GLU A 163 -1.45 -5.00 32.49
CA GLU A 163 -2.90 -4.99 32.63
C GLU A 163 -3.57 -5.66 31.42
N PRO A 164 -4.62 -6.47 31.64
CA PRO A 164 -5.31 -7.14 30.55
C PRO A 164 -5.87 -6.13 29.54
N PHE A 165 -6.30 -4.95 30.02
CA PHE A 165 -6.75 -3.85 29.17
C PHE A 165 -5.69 -3.40 28.17
N TYR A 166 -4.43 -3.25 28.60
CA TYR A 166 -3.31 -2.91 27.70
C TYR A 166 -3.11 -3.98 26.62
N ILE A 167 -3.20 -5.26 26.99
CA ILE A 167 -3.07 -6.38 26.03
C ILE A 167 -4.14 -6.30 24.93
N TYR A 168 -5.39 -6.06 25.31
CA TYR A 168 -6.49 -5.87 24.35
C TYR A 168 -6.23 -4.65 23.47
N LEU A 169 -5.90 -3.50 24.06
CA LEU A 169 -5.67 -2.26 23.36
C LEU A 169 -4.51 -2.37 22.36
N ALA A 170 -3.38 -2.94 22.75
CA ALA A 170 -2.22 -3.16 21.89
C ALA A 170 -2.50 -4.14 20.75
N THR A 171 -3.35 -5.15 20.98
CA THR A 171 -3.78 -6.08 19.94
C THR A 171 -4.68 -5.38 18.92
N ILE A 172 -5.69 -4.63 19.39
CA ILE A 172 -6.63 -3.90 18.53
C ILE A 172 -5.90 -2.82 17.73
N HIS A 173 -5.01 -2.06 18.39
CA HIS A 173 -4.18 -1.05 17.73
C HIS A 173 -3.31 -1.67 16.64
N GLY A 174 -2.59 -2.75 16.92
CA GLY A 174 -1.80 -3.45 15.91
C GLY A 174 -2.67 -3.91 14.73
N PHE A 175 -3.83 -4.51 15.01
CA PHE A 175 -4.76 -4.93 13.95
C PHE A 175 -5.18 -3.76 13.04
N ILE A 176 -5.58 -2.63 13.63
CA ILE A 176 -5.98 -1.42 12.90
C ILE A 176 -4.81 -0.85 12.09
N GLN A 177 -3.62 -0.78 12.70
CA GLN A 177 -2.41 -0.26 12.08
C GLN A 177 -2.05 -1.09 10.84
N TYR A 178 -1.90 -2.41 10.96
CA TYR A 178 -1.55 -3.26 9.81
C TYR A 178 -2.65 -3.26 8.74
N THR A 179 -3.92 -3.27 9.14
CA THR A 179 -5.02 -3.12 8.18
C THR A 179 -4.92 -1.82 7.39
N SER A 180 -4.62 -0.71 8.07
CA SER A 180 -4.44 0.62 7.43
C SER A 180 -3.26 0.66 6.46
N ILE A 181 -2.12 0.08 6.84
CA ILE A 181 -0.93 -0.04 5.97
C ILE A 181 -1.28 -0.79 4.69
N TYR A 182 -1.84 -1.99 4.85
CA TYR A 182 -2.14 -2.86 3.73
C TYR A 182 -3.21 -2.27 2.83
N LEU A 183 -4.26 -1.65 3.39
CA LEU A 183 -5.23 -0.90 2.61
C LEU A 183 -4.55 0.21 1.81
N THR A 184 -3.64 0.98 2.42
CA THR A 184 -2.88 2.03 1.71
C THR A 184 -2.11 1.45 0.53
N TYR A 185 -1.44 0.31 0.70
CA TYR A 185 -0.75 -0.38 -0.40
C TYR A 185 -1.70 -0.88 -1.48
N ILE A 186 -2.79 -1.56 -1.12
CA ILE A 186 -3.81 -2.03 -2.07
C ILE A 186 -4.28 -0.88 -2.94
N LEU A 187 -4.61 0.26 -2.32
CA LEU A 187 -5.10 1.43 -3.03
C LEU A 187 -4.05 2.07 -3.92
N PHE A 188 -2.81 2.11 -3.44
CA PHE A 188 -1.69 2.55 -4.26
C PHE A 188 -1.49 1.64 -5.48
N PHE A 189 -1.56 0.32 -5.34
CA PHE A 189 -1.44 -0.60 -6.48
C PHE A 189 -2.62 -0.48 -7.44
N LEU A 190 -3.84 -0.41 -6.93
CA LEU A 190 -5.01 -0.14 -7.75
C LEU A 190 -4.85 1.17 -8.52
N PHE A 191 -4.31 2.22 -7.88
CA PHE A 191 -3.96 3.47 -8.55
C PHE A 191 -2.88 3.27 -9.64
N LEU A 192 -1.81 2.52 -9.38
CA LEU A 192 -0.80 2.21 -10.40
C LEU A 192 -1.37 1.45 -11.60
N THR A 193 -2.33 0.54 -11.40
CA THR A 193 -2.98 -0.18 -12.51
C THR A 193 -3.79 0.72 -13.44
N THR A 194 -4.05 1.97 -13.03
CA THR A 194 -4.75 2.94 -13.88
C THR A 194 -3.86 3.51 -14.98
N PHE A 195 -2.53 3.41 -14.85
CA PHE A 195 -1.60 3.97 -15.82
C PHE A 195 -1.17 2.93 -16.87
N SER A 196 -1.30 3.31 -18.13
CA SER A 196 -0.73 2.59 -19.26
C SER A 196 0.45 3.39 -19.82
N LEU A 197 1.54 2.68 -20.18
CA LEU A 197 2.72 3.32 -20.79
C LEU A 197 2.52 3.60 -22.30
N GLY A 198 1.49 3.03 -22.92
CA GLY A 198 1.01 3.36 -24.28
C GLY A 198 1.76 2.75 -25.48
N TYR A 199 3.02 2.33 -25.35
CA TYR A 199 3.77 1.79 -26.50
C TYR A 199 3.62 0.28 -26.77
N LYS A 200 3.22 -0.52 -25.77
CA LYS A 200 2.97 -1.97 -25.87
C LYS A 200 1.91 -2.36 -24.85
N SER A 201 1.20 -3.47 -25.12
CA SER A 201 0.34 -4.14 -24.12
C SER A 201 1.11 -4.20 -22.81
N SER A 202 0.55 -3.53 -21.81
CA SER A 202 1.17 -3.22 -20.55
C SER A 202 1.24 -4.48 -19.69
N LYS A 203 2.21 -5.35 -20.00
CA LYS A 203 2.50 -6.58 -19.24
C LYS A 203 2.69 -6.32 -17.74
N HIS A 204 2.89 -5.06 -17.31
CA HIS A 204 2.98 -4.66 -15.92
C HIS A 204 1.63 -4.58 -15.18
N ILE A 205 0.49 -4.41 -15.86
CA ILE A 205 -0.81 -4.23 -15.18
C ILE A 205 -1.25 -5.53 -14.50
N THR A 206 -1.09 -6.66 -15.19
CA THR A 206 -1.59 -7.96 -14.72
C THR A 206 -0.95 -8.41 -13.40
N PRO A 207 0.39 -8.38 -13.24
CA PRO A 207 1.02 -8.72 -11.96
C PRO A 207 0.62 -7.80 -10.81
N ILE A 208 0.46 -6.49 -11.07
CA ILE A 208 0.04 -5.53 -10.03
C ILE A 208 -1.38 -5.82 -9.56
N ARG A 209 -2.29 -6.22 -10.46
CA ARG A 209 -3.64 -6.64 -10.08
C ARG A 209 -3.63 -7.89 -9.21
N TYR A 210 -2.85 -8.91 -9.58
CA TYR A 210 -2.70 -10.11 -8.75
C TYR A 210 -2.09 -9.79 -7.38
N LEU A 211 -1.12 -8.88 -7.32
CA LEU A 211 -0.53 -8.44 -6.06
C LEU A 211 -1.55 -7.70 -5.17
N ALA A 212 -2.35 -6.80 -5.75
CA ALA A 212 -3.41 -6.12 -5.02
C ALA A 212 -4.48 -7.10 -4.50
N LEU A 213 -4.82 -8.14 -5.28
CA LEU A 213 -5.72 -9.21 -4.84
C LEU A 213 -5.10 -10.03 -3.70
N ALA A 214 -3.83 -10.43 -3.82
CA ALA A 214 -3.12 -11.17 -2.78
C ALA A 214 -3.04 -10.36 -1.47
N LEU A 215 -2.73 -9.07 -1.55
CA LEU A 215 -2.76 -8.16 -0.39
C LEU A 215 -4.16 -8.07 0.23
N THR A 216 -5.21 -7.99 -0.60
CA THR A 216 -6.60 -8.00 -0.11
C THR A 216 -6.93 -9.26 0.66
N LEU A 217 -6.54 -10.43 0.14
CA LEU A 217 -6.70 -11.71 0.83
C LEU A 217 -5.91 -11.74 2.15
N CYS A 218 -4.72 -11.12 2.18
CA CYS A 218 -3.92 -11.01 3.41
C CYS A 218 -4.61 -10.18 4.49
N VAL A 219 -5.21 -9.06 4.12
CA VAL A 219 -6.01 -8.25 5.05
C VAL A 219 -7.22 -9.02 5.57
N ALA A 220 -7.91 -9.75 4.69
CA ALA A 220 -9.14 -10.43 5.04
C ALA A 220 -8.93 -11.69 5.92
N ILE A 221 -7.79 -12.38 5.78
CA ILE A 221 -7.59 -13.70 6.38
C ILE A 221 -6.39 -13.69 7.33
N PHE A 222 -5.20 -13.35 6.84
CA PHE A 222 -3.96 -13.54 7.60
C PHE A 222 -3.81 -12.53 8.74
N ILE A 223 -4.17 -11.25 8.54
CA ILE A 223 -4.12 -10.24 9.61
C ILE A 223 -5.03 -10.63 10.79
N PRO A 224 -6.34 -10.93 10.60
CA PRO A 224 -7.19 -11.37 11.70
C PRO A 224 -6.66 -12.59 12.44
N ILE A 225 -6.23 -13.63 11.72
CA ILE A 225 -5.69 -14.87 12.32
C ILE A 225 -4.46 -14.56 13.18
N HIS A 226 -3.53 -13.76 12.66
CA HIS A 226 -2.32 -13.35 13.39
C HIS A 226 -2.67 -12.65 14.71
N PHE A 227 -3.57 -11.65 14.65
CA PHE A 227 -3.93 -10.87 15.84
C PHE A 227 -4.79 -11.65 16.85
N ILE A 228 -5.65 -12.55 16.38
CA ILE A 228 -6.39 -13.48 17.26
C ILE A 228 -5.41 -14.41 17.98
N ALA A 229 -4.44 -15.00 17.27
CA ALA A 229 -3.41 -15.84 17.87
C ALA A 229 -2.56 -15.07 18.90
N LYS A 230 -2.17 -13.84 18.57
CA LYS A 230 -1.42 -12.95 19.47
C LYS A 230 -2.22 -12.60 20.74
N LEU A 231 -3.52 -12.35 20.60
CA LEU A 231 -4.42 -12.06 21.72
C LEU A 231 -4.52 -13.26 22.67
N PHE A 232 -4.85 -14.44 22.13
CA PHE A 232 -4.98 -15.67 22.93
C PHE A 232 -3.68 -16.00 23.67
N TYR A 233 -2.54 -15.88 22.98
CA TYR A 233 -1.23 -16.07 23.60
C TYR A 233 -1.00 -15.09 24.75
N SER A 234 -1.24 -13.80 24.53
CA SER A 234 -0.97 -12.76 25.53
C SER A 234 -1.87 -12.91 26.76
N LEU A 235 -3.15 -13.25 26.57
CA LEU A 235 -4.08 -13.54 27.66
C LEU A 235 -3.68 -14.80 28.45
N TYR A 236 -3.17 -15.83 27.77
CA TYR A 236 -2.65 -17.02 28.43
C TYR A 236 -1.43 -16.70 29.31
N VAL A 237 -0.46 -15.96 28.77
CA VAL A 237 0.74 -15.53 29.52
C VAL A 237 0.34 -14.68 30.72
N TYR A 238 -0.61 -13.76 30.55
CA TYR A 238 -1.14 -12.97 31.66
C TYR A 238 -1.73 -13.84 32.78
N LYS A 239 -2.62 -14.79 32.43
CA LYS A 239 -3.22 -15.72 33.41
C LYS A 239 -2.20 -16.61 34.11
N TYR A 240 -1.16 -17.03 33.39
CA TYR A 240 -0.07 -17.82 33.95
C TYR A 240 0.74 -17.01 34.97
N ASN A 241 1.17 -15.80 34.60
CA ASN A 241 1.97 -14.92 35.48
C ASN A 241 1.21 -14.42 36.71
N SER A 242 -0.12 -14.36 36.64
CA SER A 242 -0.98 -13.97 37.77
C SER A 242 -1.33 -15.14 38.70
N GLY A 243 -0.81 -16.35 38.44
CA GLY A 243 -1.00 -17.52 39.30
C GLY A 243 -2.35 -18.22 39.15
N TYR A 244 -3.21 -17.81 38.20
CA TYR A 244 -4.51 -18.44 37.98
C TYR A 244 -4.43 -19.81 37.31
N LEU A 245 -3.29 -20.17 36.69
CA LEU A 245 -3.08 -21.44 36.01
C LEU A 245 -1.90 -22.18 36.62
N THR A 246 -2.15 -23.33 37.25
CA THR A 246 -1.10 -24.10 37.95
C THR A 246 -0.68 -25.38 37.23
N THR A 247 -1.48 -25.95 36.31
CA THR A 247 -1.29 -27.36 35.90
C THR A 247 -1.56 -27.73 34.42
N PHE A 248 -1.70 -26.79 33.49
CA PHE A 248 -1.84 -27.12 32.06
C PHE A 248 -0.61 -26.66 31.26
N ASN A 249 -0.12 -27.51 30.34
CA ASN A 249 1.05 -27.25 29.47
C ASN A 249 0.69 -26.85 28.02
N PRO A 250 -0.30 -25.96 27.74
CA PRO A 250 -0.57 -25.46 26.40
C PRO A 250 0.49 -24.44 25.97
N HIS A 251 1.47 -24.12 26.84
CA HIS A 251 2.56 -23.22 26.57
C HIS A 251 3.29 -23.58 25.27
N ARG A 252 3.57 -24.87 25.02
CA ARG A 252 4.24 -25.30 23.79
C ARG A 252 3.39 -25.05 22.54
N LEU A 253 2.11 -25.43 22.55
CA LEU A 253 1.22 -25.25 21.41
C LEU A 253 0.94 -23.77 21.12
N LEU A 254 0.63 -22.97 22.14
CA LEU A 254 0.37 -21.54 21.97
C LEU A 254 1.63 -20.77 21.55
N THR A 255 2.80 -21.14 22.07
CA THR A 255 4.08 -20.56 21.61
C THR A 255 4.36 -20.93 20.17
N PHE A 256 4.12 -22.19 19.78
CA PHE A 256 4.26 -22.63 18.40
C PHE A 256 3.30 -21.87 17.47
N ILE A 257 2.01 -21.77 17.81
CA ILE A 257 1.02 -21.02 17.03
C ILE A 257 1.44 -19.56 16.88
N ARG A 258 1.91 -18.92 17.96
CA ARG A 258 2.39 -17.52 17.94
C ARG A 258 3.61 -17.36 17.04
N GLN A 259 4.62 -18.22 17.18
CA GLN A 259 5.83 -18.15 16.38
C GLN A 259 5.51 -18.41 14.91
N TYR A 260 4.74 -19.44 14.62
CA TYR A 260 4.31 -19.77 13.26
C TYR A 260 3.51 -18.63 12.62
N SER A 261 2.54 -18.05 13.33
CA SER A 261 1.74 -16.94 12.82
C SER A 261 2.60 -15.69 12.61
N HIS A 262 3.62 -15.47 13.44
CA HIS A 262 4.56 -14.37 13.30
C HIS A 262 5.49 -14.55 12.09
N TYR A 263 6.12 -15.71 11.93
CA TYR A 263 6.98 -15.99 10.79
C TYR A 263 6.20 -15.98 9.47
N THR A 264 5.00 -16.56 9.46
CA THR A 264 4.12 -16.53 8.29
C THR A 264 3.77 -15.10 7.92
N PHE A 265 3.41 -14.28 8.91
CA PHE A 265 3.10 -12.87 8.70
C PHE A 265 4.29 -12.09 8.13
N TYR A 266 5.48 -12.21 8.72
CA TYR A 266 6.70 -11.57 8.21
C TYR A 266 7.07 -12.04 6.81
N PHE A 267 6.95 -13.33 6.53
CA PHE A 267 7.22 -13.88 5.20
C PHE A 267 6.27 -13.27 4.15
N ILE A 268 4.98 -13.16 4.49
CA ILE A 268 3.96 -12.53 3.65
C ILE A 268 4.30 -11.04 3.45
N ASP A 269 4.61 -10.31 4.51
CA ASP A 269 5.02 -8.90 4.45
C ASP A 269 6.22 -8.72 3.50
N ILE A 270 7.31 -9.44 3.74
CA ILE A 270 8.55 -9.36 2.92
C ILE A 270 8.24 -9.68 1.46
N THR A 271 7.49 -10.75 1.21
CA THR A 271 7.23 -11.21 -0.16
C THR A 271 6.30 -10.26 -0.89
N LEU A 272 5.17 -9.88 -0.28
CA LEU A 272 4.16 -9.05 -0.94
C LEU A 272 4.61 -7.59 -1.03
N ILE A 273 5.03 -6.98 0.08
CA ILE A 273 5.49 -5.58 0.11
C ILE A 273 6.78 -5.45 -0.70
N GLY A 274 7.72 -6.39 -0.58
CA GLY A 274 8.95 -6.40 -1.38
C GLY A 274 8.66 -6.47 -2.89
N SER A 275 7.78 -7.38 -3.33
CA SER A 275 7.35 -7.47 -4.73
C SER A 275 6.70 -6.17 -5.19
N ALA A 276 5.85 -5.59 -4.34
CA ALA A 276 5.18 -4.31 -4.55
C ALA A 276 6.15 -3.15 -4.80
N LEU A 277 7.17 -3.03 -3.95
CA LEU A 277 8.20 -2.01 -4.06
C LEU A 277 9.05 -2.22 -5.31
N LEU A 278 9.40 -3.46 -5.62
CA LEU A 278 10.12 -3.81 -6.85
C LEU A 278 9.33 -3.40 -8.10
N TYR A 279 8.03 -3.71 -8.15
CA TYR A 279 7.18 -3.29 -9.28
C TYR A 279 7.07 -1.77 -9.39
N THR A 280 6.92 -1.07 -8.28
CA THR A 280 6.87 0.40 -8.24
C THR A 280 8.17 1.00 -8.76
N PHE A 281 9.31 0.44 -8.37
CA PHE A 281 10.62 0.82 -8.86
C PHE A 281 10.76 0.62 -10.38
N LEU A 282 10.35 -0.55 -10.88
CA LEU A 282 10.36 -0.85 -12.32
C LEU A 282 9.45 0.12 -13.10
N PHE A 283 8.26 0.43 -12.57
CA PHE A 283 7.36 1.39 -13.17
C PHE A 283 7.97 2.80 -13.23
N ARG A 284 8.60 3.26 -12.13
CA ARG A 284 9.36 4.53 -12.09
C ARG A 284 10.49 4.56 -13.12
N ARG A 285 11.22 3.45 -13.30
CA ARG A 285 12.28 3.34 -14.32
C ARG A 285 11.70 3.53 -15.73
N ASN A 286 10.53 2.96 -16.01
CA ASN A 286 9.86 3.13 -17.30
C ASN A 286 9.43 4.58 -17.56
N ILE A 287 8.89 5.27 -16.54
CA ILE A 287 8.58 6.71 -16.66
C ILE A 287 9.86 7.52 -16.93
N THR A 288 10.98 7.15 -16.32
CA THR A 288 12.27 7.85 -16.57
C THR A 288 12.72 7.69 -18.03
N LYS A 289 12.58 6.49 -18.61
CA LYS A 289 12.86 6.27 -20.04
C LYS A 289 11.95 7.13 -20.92
N LEU A 290 10.67 7.22 -20.58
CA LEU A 290 9.69 8.03 -21.29
C LEU A 290 10.01 9.53 -21.27
N ILE A 291 10.45 10.04 -20.11
CA ILE A 291 10.92 11.41 -19.98
C ILE A 291 12.13 11.66 -20.89
N ASN A 292 13.07 10.72 -20.93
CA ASN A 292 14.27 10.85 -21.75
C ASN A 292 13.93 10.84 -23.25
N SER A 293 12.97 10.01 -23.69
CA SER A 293 12.53 10.02 -25.10
C SER A 293 11.86 11.33 -25.50
N HIS A 294 11.06 11.93 -24.60
CA HIS A 294 10.45 13.24 -24.84
C HIS A 294 11.50 14.34 -25.08
N ASN A 295 12.59 14.33 -24.31
CA ASN A 295 13.67 15.31 -24.46
C ASN A 295 14.51 15.13 -25.75
N GLN A 296 14.44 13.96 -26.39
CA GLN A 296 15.17 13.70 -27.65
C GLN A 296 14.39 14.16 -28.88
N THR A 297 13.07 14.28 -28.76
CA THR A 297 12.17 14.70 -29.85
C THR A 297 11.87 16.20 -29.86
N SER A 298 12.25 16.92 -28.80
CA SER A 298 12.08 18.36 -28.62
C SER A 298 13.34 19.12 -28.99
#